data_AF-A0A7M3NIB4-F1
#
_entry.id   AF-A0A7M3NIB4-F1
#
_cell.length_a   1.000
_cell.length_b   1.000
_cell.length_c   1.000
_cell.angle_alpha   90.00
_cell.angle_beta   90.00
_cell.angle_gamma   90.00
#
_symmetry.space_group_name_H-M   'P 1'
#
loop_
_entity.id
_entity.type
_entity.pdbx_description
1 polymer ?
#
loop_
_entity_poly.entity_id
_entity_poly.type
_entity_poly.pdbx_seq_one_letter_code
_entity_poly.pdbx_strand_id
1 'polypeptide(L)'
;MGVTDPAGPVMDRDEVDRALARLGAEHEAIETSLLALQDHAGRRLLEGAELTGVTKERWTAAEASITLLWAYFDAYTDALRCARDIRARRRWSSRDDLVELTELLRGESVTVAGSATATAAAPTLQGAASKLSEQFSLVTLVDRMNELYATSLDMVVASDAVWSALPARIDLLAAELQRTRQLAHSVGVRPGEHPAGDDLERITRTLTHLRGQVVSDPLGYWVPTQGSSAPGGGRPDTTVYDREARALEDVRREIDAVLTVRQDSEQRLVKLRDVLSRADRTLAEARTARGEVLAKIAATEVPVVSGPPTVLQEQLATAAEYRRHAQWHRLSPLLESLEQKAEDELLRARESLTAVTAPLAVRAELRGRLDAYKAKVARHGLAEDPFLIERYDAARRMLWSAPCDLRVAEQAVLRYQHAAAEMLGSGRVPGPRGPEDRGGPRA
;
A
#
# COMPACT_ATOMS: atom_id res chain seq x y z
N MET A 1 -49.11 65.71 -26.36
CA MET A 1 -49.07 64.75 -25.24
C MET A 1 -49.91 63.54 -25.63
N GLY A 2 -49.35 62.59 -26.38
CA GLY A 2 -50.01 61.31 -26.60
C GLY A 2 -49.63 60.39 -25.43
N VAL A 3 -50.61 59.80 -24.75
CA VAL A 3 -50.33 58.73 -23.79
C VAL A 3 -49.98 57.50 -24.60
N THR A 4 -48.73 57.05 -24.52
CA THR A 4 -48.31 55.77 -25.07
C THR A 4 -48.82 54.67 -24.15
N ASP A 5 -49.92 54.06 -24.55
CA ASP A 5 -50.52 52.90 -23.90
C ASP A 5 -49.46 51.76 -23.84
N PRO A 6 -49.08 51.27 -22.63
CA PRO A 6 -47.98 50.32 -22.48
C PRO A 6 -48.27 48.95 -23.12
N ALA A 7 -49.54 48.60 -23.39
CA ALA A 7 -49.90 47.33 -24.03
C ALA A 7 -49.66 47.31 -25.56
N GLY A 8 -49.35 48.47 -26.15
CA GLY A 8 -49.20 48.62 -27.60
C GLY A 8 -50.54 48.57 -28.36
N PRO A 9 -50.54 48.30 -29.67
CA PRO A 9 -51.79 48.16 -30.42
C PRO A 9 -52.56 46.90 -29.99
N VAL A 10 -53.89 47.06 -29.85
CA VAL A 10 -54.85 45.98 -29.55
C VAL A 10 -54.65 44.81 -30.51
N MET A 11 -54.53 43.60 -29.96
CA MET A 11 -54.22 42.39 -30.73
C MET A 11 -55.35 41.98 -31.67
N ASP A 12 -54.99 41.42 -32.83
CA ASP A 12 -55.97 40.72 -33.68
C ASP A 12 -56.33 39.33 -33.13
N ARG A 13 -57.38 38.69 -33.67
CA ARG A 13 -57.84 37.39 -33.16
C ARG A 13 -56.81 36.30 -33.34
N ASP A 14 -56.12 36.27 -34.48
CA ASP A 14 -55.15 35.22 -34.78
C ASP A 14 -53.87 35.42 -33.95
N GLU A 15 -53.52 36.66 -33.59
CA GLU A 15 -52.51 36.99 -32.57
C GLU A 15 -52.89 36.47 -31.18
N VAL A 16 -54.14 36.68 -30.73
CA VAL A 16 -54.60 36.18 -29.43
C VAL A 16 -54.64 34.65 -29.42
N ASP A 17 -55.15 33.99 -30.46
CA ASP A 17 -55.15 32.53 -30.58
C ASP A 17 -53.72 31.97 -30.48
N ARG A 18 -52.75 32.58 -31.18
CA ARG A 18 -51.34 32.21 -31.12
C ARG A 18 -50.70 32.47 -29.74
N ALA A 19 -51.08 33.55 -29.07
CA ALA A 19 -50.59 33.87 -27.73
C ALA A 19 -51.12 32.88 -26.68
N LEU A 20 -52.42 32.56 -26.71
CA LEU A 20 -53.05 31.58 -25.81
C LEU A 20 -52.51 30.15 -26.04
N ALA A 21 -52.23 29.78 -27.30
CA ALA A 21 -51.59 28.51 -27.62
C ALA A 21 -50.14 28.43 -27.08
N ARG A 22 -49.37 29.52 -27.22
CA ARG A 22 -48.01 29.61 -26.65
C ARG A 22 -48.03 29.51 -25.13
N LEU A 23 -48.82 30.35 -24.46
CA LEU A 23 -48.94 30.35 -23.00
C LEU A 23 -49.47 29.01 -22.46
N GLY A 24 -50.26 28.28 -23.24
CA GLY A 24 -50.64 26.90 -22.92
C GLY A 24 -49.46 25.92 -22.89
N ALA A 25 -48.59 25.97 -23.90
CA ALA A 25 -47.38 25.13 -23.93
C ALA A 25 -46.33 25.57 -22.88
N GLU A 26 -46.22 26.86 -22.60
CA GLU A 26 -45.37 27.39 -21.52
C GLU A 26 -45.90 26.96 -20.13
N HIS A 27 -47.23 26.97 -19.92
CA HIS A 27 -47.88 26.45 -18.71
C HIS A 27 -47.57 24.97 -18.47
N GLU A 28 -47.79 24.10 -19.46
CA GLU A 28 -47.52 22.66 -19.34
C GLU A 28 -46.03 22.35 -19.08
N ALA A 29 -45.12 23.12 -19.68
CA ALA A 29 -43.68 22.99 -19.47
C ALA A 29 -43.24 23.44 -18.07
N ILE A 30 -43.84 24.51 -17.54
CA ILE A 30 -43.61 24.98 -16.16
C ILE A 30 -44.16 23.95 -15.16
N GLU A 31 -45.40 23.47 -15.34
CA GLU A 31 -46.03 22.46 -14.48
C GLU A 31 -45.17 21.20 -14.37
N THR A 32 -44.72 20.68 -15.52
CA THR A 32 -43.82 19.51 -15.60
C THR A 32 -42.51 19.75 -14.83
N SER A 33 -41.95 20.96 -14.90
CA SER A 33 -40.70 21.32 -14.22
C SER A 33 -40.88 21.46 -12.71
N LEU A 34 -42.00 22.04 -12.25
CA LEU A 34 -42.32 22.17 -10.83
C LEU A 34 -42.53 20.80 -10.17
N LEU A 35 -43.23 19.88 -10.85
CA LEU A 35 -43.39 18.50 -10.40
C LEU A 35 -42.04 17.75 -10.34
N ALA A 36 -41.17 17.94 -11.34
CA ALA A 36 -39.83 17.35 -11.33
C ALA A 36 -38.95 17.86 -10.17
N LEU A 37 -39.07 19.13 -9.78
CA LEU A 37 -38.42 19.70 -8.59
C LEU A 37 -39.02 19.18 -7.28
N GLN A 38 -40.32 18.84 -7.25
CA GLN A 38 -40.98 18.25 -6.09
C GLN A 38 -40.58 16.79 -5.85
N ASP A 39 -40.50 15.97 -6.90
CA ASP A 39 -40.15 14.54 -6.79
C ASP A 39 -38.63 14.28 -6.64
N HIS A 40 -37.79 15.31 -6.75
CA HIS A 40 -36.33 15.19 -6.75
C HIS A 40 -35.77 14.51 -5.49
N ALA A 41 -34.87 13.54 -5.65
CA ALA A 41 -34.31 12.75 -4.55
C ALA A 41 -33.63 13.63 -3.47
N GLY A 42 -32.70 14.50 -3.85
CA GLY A 42 -32.08 15.48 -2.95
C GLY A 42 -33.06 16.36 -2.17
N ARG A 43 -34.21 16.74 -2.75
CA ARG A 43 -35.25 17.50 -2.04
C ARG A 43 -35.86 16.66 -0.91
N ARG A 44 -36.27 15.43 -1.21
CA ARG A 44 -36.83 14.51 -0.22
C ARG A 44 -35.84 14.14 0.89
N LEU A 45 -34.53 14.20 0.62
CA LEU A 45 -33.49 14.05 1.62
C LEU A 45 -33.32 15.31 2.48
N LEU A 46 -33.39 16.52 1.90
CA LEU A 46 -33.38 17.79 2.64
C LEU A 46 -34.59 17.92 3.58
N GLU A 47 -35.78 17.53 3.13
CA GLU A 47 -37.02 17.53 3.93
C GLU A 47 -37.00 16.50 5.07
N GLY A 48 -36.20 15.43 4.96
CA GLY A 48 -36.14 14.32 5.91
C GLY A 48 -34.95 14.31 6.87
N ALA A 49 -34.01 15.25 6.75
CA ALA A 49 -32.74 15.25 7.50
C ALA A 49 -32.67 16.33 8.59
N GLU A 50 -31.90 16.06 9.66
CA GLU A 50 -31.57 17.07 10.67
C GLU A 50 -30.50 18.04 10.14
N LEU A 51 -30.93 19.01 9.32
CA LEU A 51 -30.04 19.96 8.67
C LEU A 51 -29.38 20.93 9.66
N THR A 52 -28.12 21.23 9.36
CA THR A 52 -27.21 22.11 10.10
C THR A 52 -26.45 23.04 9.15
N GLY A 53 -25.76 24.04 9.72
CA GLY A 53 -24.81 24.89 8.99
C GLY A 53 -25.38 25.54 7.73
N VAL A 54 -24.56 25.56 6.67
CA VAL A 54 -24.86 26.28 5.41
C VAL A 54 -26.06 25.65 4.70
N THR A 55 -26.21 24.33 4.77
CA THR A 55 -27.36 23.62 4.18
C THR A 55 -28.66 24.01 4.85
N LYS A 56 -28.69 24.17 6.18
CA LYS A 56 -29.91 24.62 6.89
C LYS A 56 -30.32 26.02 6.47
N GLU A 57 -29.38 26.97 6.47
CA GLU A 57 -29.63 28.36 6.10
C GLU A 57 -30.19 28.45 4.68
N ARG A 58 -29.52 27.80 3.72
CA ARG A 58 -29.97 27.75 2.31
C ARG A 58 -31.30 27.02 2.16
N TRP A 59 -31.55 25.93 2.89
CA TRP A 59 -32.81 25.21 2.82
C TRP A 59 -33.99 26.09 3.23
N THR A 60 -33.89 26.82 4.35
CA THR A 60 -34.99 27.69 4.79
C THR A 60 -35.30 28.83 3.81
N ALA A 61 -34.29 29.33 3.08
CA ALA A 61 -34.50 30.28 2.00
C ALA A 61 -35.11 29.63 0.73
N ALA A 62 -34.67 28.41 0.38
CA ALA A 62 -35.19 27.65 -0.75
C ALA A 62 -36.64 27.20 -0.53
N GLU A 63 -37.01 26.76 0.68
CA GLU A 63 -38.38 26.41 1.06
C GLU A 63 -39.35 27.59 0.91
N ALA A 64 -38.93 28.80 1.35
CA ALA A 64 -39.67 30.03 1.12
C ALA A 64 -39.77 30.40 -0.37
N SER A 65 -38.68 30.18 -1.14
CA SER A 65 -38.63 30.43 -2.59
C SER A 65 -39.53 29.48 -3.36
N ILE A 66 -39.57 28.19 -3.01
CA ILE A 66 -40.45 27.17 -3.56
C ILE A 66 -41.92 27.49 -3.23
N THR A 67 -42.21 27.96 -2.01
CA THR A 67 -43.56 28.37 -1.61
C THR A 67 -44.04 29.58 -2.43
N LEU A 68 -43.16 30.57 -2.67
CA LEU A 68 -43.46 31.71 -3.53
C LEU A 68 -43.63 31.32 -5.00
N LEU A 69 -42.80 30.38 -5.49
CA LEU A 69 -42.83 29.87 -6.85
C LEU A 69 -44.16 29.17 -7.19
N TRP A 70 -44.71 28.37 -6.28
CA TRP A 70 -46.05 27.80 -6.42
C TRP A 70 -47.14 28.88 -6.41
N ALA A 71 -47.08 29.87 -5.50
CA ALA A 71 -48.04 30.98 -5.48
C ALA A 71 -48.00 31.84 -6.76
N TYR A 72 -46.84 31.96 -7.41
CA TYR A 72 -46.71 32.58 -8.73
C TYR A 72 -47.29 31.69 -9.85
N PHE A 73 -47.10 30.36 -9.80
CA PHE A 73 -47.71 29.43 -10.74
C PHE A 73 -49.24 29.39 -10.65
N ASP A 74 -49.80 29.43 -9.44
CA ASP A 74 -51.25 29.51 -9.22
C ASP A 74 -51.82 30.79 -9.83
N ALA A 75 -51.18 31.94 -9.58
CA ALA A 75 -51.60 33.23 -10.14
C ALA A 75 -51.48 33.29 -11.68
N TYR A 76 -50.43 32.68 -12.26
CA TYR A 76 -50.26 32.53 -13.70
C TYR A 76 -51.33 31.61 -14.31
N THR A 77 -51.65 30.49 -13.63
CA THR A 77 -52.70 29.54 -14.03
C THR A 77 -54.07 30.21 -14.00
N ASP A 78 -54.37 31.01 -12.99
CA ASP A 78 -55.62 31.77 -12.90
C ASP A 78 -55.73 32.89 -13.93
N ALA A 79 -54.64 33.60 -14.23
CA ALA A 79 -54.61 34.57 -15.32
C ALA A 79 -54.87 33.91 -16.68
N LEU A 80 -54.22 32.76 -16.95
CA LEU A 80 -54.42 31.98 -18.18
C LEU A 80 -55.83 31.37 -18.26
N ARG A 81 -56.41 30.97 -17.14
CA ARG A 81 -57.82 30.54 -17.02
C ARG A 81 -58.78 31.67 -17.35
N CYS A 82 -58.61 32.85 -16.74
CA CYS A 82 -59.38 34.04 -17.07
C CYS A 82 -59.28 34.41 -18.56
N ALA A 83 -58.08 34.32 -19.16
CA ALA A 83 -57.88 34.56 -20.59
C ALA A 83 -58.70 33.59 -21.46
N ARG A 84 -58.69 32.30 -21.11
CA ARG A 84 -59.47 31.24 -21.77
C ARG A 84 -60.99 31.41 -21.55
N ASP A 85 -61.42 31.90 -20.39
CA ASP A 85 -62.85 32.14 -20.06
C ASP A 85 -63.40 33.40 -20.75
N ILE A 86 -62.63 34.49 -20.81
CA ILE A 86 -62.96 35.66 -21.66
C ILE A 86 -63.09 35.20 -23.12
N ARG A 87 -62.17 34.34 -23.57
CA ARG A 87 -62.19 33.79 -24.93
C ARG A 87 -63.37 32.86 -25.22
N ALA A 88 -63.85 32.10 -24.23
CA ALA A 88 -65.00 31.21 -24.38
C ALA A 88 -66.35 31.95 -24.46
N ARG A 89 -66.40 33.26 -24.21
CA ARG A 89 -67.62 34.08 -24.30
C ARG A 89 -68.24 33.99 -25.70
N ARG A 90 -69.58 33.82 -25.77
CA ARG A 90 -70.38 33.79 -27.02
C ARG A 90 -70.34 35.09 -27.86
N ARG A 91 -69.52 36.07 -27.48
CA ARG A 91 -69.34 37.36 -28.17
C ARG A 91 -67.85 37.73 -28.35
N TRP A 92 -66.94 36.75 -28.59
CA TRP A 92 -65.52 36.97 -29.00
C TRP A 92 -65.41 37.68 -30.36
N SER A 93 -65.86 38.92 -30.39
CA SER A 93 -65.98 39.78 -31.55
C SER A 93 -66.20 41.26 -31.21
N SER A 94 -66.51 41.60 -29.94
CA SER A 94 -66.49 43.00 -29.51
C SER A 94 -65.05 43.54 -29.48
N ARG A 95 -64.93 44.87 -29.57
CA ARG A 95 -63.64 45.55 -29.39
C ARG A 95 -63.18 45.50 -27.93
N ASP A 96 -64.13 45.48 -27.01
CA ASP A 96 -63.89 45.60 -25.58
C ASP A 96 -63.29 44.29 -25.02
N ASP A 97 -63.80 43.12 -25.45
CA ASP A 97 -63.20 41.81 -25.13
C ASP A 97 -61.75 41.70 -25.66
N LEU A 98 -61.42 42.35 -26.79
CA LEU A 98 -60.05 42.37 -27.35
C LEU A 98 -59.12 43.33 -26.59
N VAL A 99 -59.64 44.43 -26.04
CA VAL A 99 -58.88 45.30 -25.12
C VAL A 99 -58.62 44.58 -23.81
N GLU A 100 -59.66 43.99 -23.19
CA GLU A 100 -59.55 43.18 -21.96
C GLU A 100 -58.51 42.06 -22.11
N LEU A 101 -58.51 41.34 -23.24
CA LEU A 101 -57.49 40.34 -23.54
C LEU A 101 -56.10 40.92 -23.82
N THR A 102 -55.98 42.09 -24.47
CA THR A 102 -54.66 42.70 -24.72
C THR A 102 -54.03 43.22 -23.42
N GLU A 103 -54.81 43.85 -22.54
CA GLU A 103 -54.36 44.26 -21.21
C GLU A 103 -53.98 43.03 -20.35
N LEU A 104 -54.78 41.96 -20.39
CA LEU A 104 -54.47 40.73 -19.66
C LEU A 104 -53.16 40.08 -20.13
N LEU A 105 -52.94 40.02 -21.46
CA LEU A 105 -51.81 39.29 -22.07
C LEU A 105 -50.50 40.10 -22.15
N ARG A 106 -50.56 41.44 -22.16
CA ARG A 106 -49.38 42.33 -22.27
C ARG A 106 -49.20 43.33 -21.13
N GLY A 107 -50.25 43.66 -20.39
CA GLY A 107 -50.21 44.62 -19.28
C GLY A 107 -49.85 43.99 -17.93
N GLU A 108 -49.78 44.82 -16.89
CA GLU A 108 -49.51 44.41 -15.50
C GLU A 108 -50.79 43.91 -14.80
N SER A 109 -51.41 42.88 -15.40
CA SER A 109 -52.74 42.39 -15.03
C SER A 109 -52.76 41.43 -13.85
N VAL A 110 -51.65 40.72 -13.58
CA VAL A 110 -51.62 39.64 -12.59
C VAL A 110 -51.30 40.18 -11.21
N THR A 111 -52.29 40.26 -10.33
CA THR A 111 -52.11 40.62 -8.92
C THR A 111 -51.70 39.41 -8.09
N VAL A 112 -50.53 39.45 -7.45
CA VAL A 112 -50.13 38.47 -6.43
C VAL A 112 -50.15 39.12 -5.06
N ALA A 113 -50.66 38.42 -4.04
CA ALA A 113 -50.60 38.86 -2.66
C ALA A 113 -49.14 39.00 -2.20
N GLY A 114 -48.81 40.13 -1.58
CA GLY A 114 -47.46 40.41 -1.10
C GLY A 114 -47.09 39.52 0.08
N SER A 115 -46.40 38.41 -0.19
CA SER A 115 -45.97 37.47 0.84
C SER A 115 -44.90 38.13 1.74
N ALA A 116 -45.36 38.63 2.90
CA ALA A 116 -44.53 39.31 3.88
C ALA A 116 -43.46 38.41 4.53
N THR A 117 -43.59 37.08 4.40
CA THR A 117 -42.58 36.10 4.81
C THR A 117 -41.53 35.88 3.72
N ALA A 118 -41.89 35.92 2.43
CA ALA A 118 -40.94 35.71 1.34
C ALA A 118 -40.05 36.94 1.09
N THR A 119 -40.58 38.15 1.24
CA THR A 119 -39.81 39.39 1.05
C THR A 119 -38.80 39.66 2.18
N ALA A 120 -38.93 38.98 3.32
CA ALA A 120 -38.02 39.11 4.46
C ALA A 120 -36.66 38.37 4.29
N ALA A 121 -36.56 37.45 3.33
CA ALA A 121 -35.37 36.60 3.12
C ALA A 121 -34.42 37.11 2.01
N ALA A 122 -34.82 38.12 1.22
CA ALA A 122 -34.00 38.68 0.15
C ALA A 122 -33.03 39.74 0.68
N PRO A 123 -31.76 39.81 0.19
CA PRO A 123 -30.83 40.86 0.58
C PRO A 123 -31.32 42.22 0.09
N THR A 124 -31.68 43.10 1.02
CA THR A 124 -32.44 44.34 0.72
C THR A 124 -31.61 45.38 -0.04
N LEU A 125 -31.86 45.50 -1.34
CA LEU A 125 -31.56 46.72 -2.10
C LEU A 125 -32.67 47.75 -1.87
N GLN A 126 -32.29 48.86 -1.21
CA GLN A 126 -32.99 50.13 -1.07
C GLN A 126 -34.54 50.14 -1.05
N GLY A 127 -35.11 50.02 0.16
CA GLY A 127 -36.19 50.93 0.58
C GLY A 127 -37.60 50.75 -0.01
N ALA A 128 -37.89 49.64 -0.69
CA ALA A 128 -39.27 49.32 -1.07
C ALA A 128 -40.11 48.98 0.18
N ALA A 129 -41.18 49.74 0.42
CA ALA A 129 -42.17 49.40 1.44
C ALA A 129 -42.91 48.11 1.04
N SER A 130 -43.26 47.27 2.02
CA SER A 130 -43.98 46.00 1.80
C SER A 130 -45.39 46.24 1.26
N LYS A 131 -45.53 46.21 -0.07
CA LYS A 131 -46.83 46.27 -0.74
C LYS A 131 -47.64 45.02 -0.39
N LEU A 132 -48.90 45.21 0.01
CA LEU A 132 -49.82 44.11 0.32
C LEU A 132 -50.22 43.29 -0.93
N SER A 133 -50.01 43.85 -2.12
CA SER A 133 -50.07 43.16 -3.41
C SER A 133 -49.05 43.77 -4.38
N GLU A 134 -48.46 42.93 -5.23
CA GLU A 134 -47.69 43.37 -6.40
C GLU A 134 -48.47 43.01 -7.68
N GLN A 135 -48.29 43.81 -8.73
CA GLN A 135 -48.84 43.56 -10.07
C GLN A 135 -47.70 43.20 -11.01
N PHE A 136 -47.94 42.23 -11.88
CA PHE A 136 -46.95 41.74 -12.86
C PHE A 136 -47.58 41.56 -14.24
N SER A 137 -46.76 41.72 -15.27
CA SER A 137 -47.05 41.10 -16.58
C SER A 137 -46.79 39.59 -16.52
N LEU A 138 -47.44 38.82 -17.39
CA LEU A 138 -47.21 37.38 -17.51
C LEU A 138 -45.73 37.05 -17.77
N VAL A 139 -45.03 37.85 -18.57
CA VAL A 139 -43.60 37.67 -18.88
C VAL A 139 -42.76 37.88 -17.62
N THR A 140 -42.95 39.00 -16.91
CA THR A 140 -42.21 39.31 -15.68
C THR A 140 -42.46 38.28 -14.56
N LEU A 141 -43.66 37.71 -14.52
CA LEU A 141 -44.00 36.63 -13.59
C LEU A 141 -43.23 35.35 -13.92
N VAL A 142 -43.23 34.93 -15.20
CA VAL A 142 -42.45 33.77 -15.68
C VAL A 142 -40.95 33.97 -15.48
N ASP A 143 -40.41 35.17 -15.72
CA ASP A 143 -39.00 35.50 -15.46
C ASP A 143 -38.64 35.30 -13.97
N ARG A 144 -39.42 35.87 -13.04
CA ARG A 144 -39.22 35.65 -11.59
C ARG A 144 -39.39 34.18 -11.19
N MET A 145 -40.32 33.46 -11.81
CA MET A 145 -40.48 32.02 -11.57
C MET A 145 -39.25 31.23 -12.01
N ASN A 146 -38.67 31.55 -13.17
CA ASN A 146 -37.44 30.93 -13.66
C ASN A 146 -36.24 31.20 -12.74
N GLU A 147 -36.11 32.42 -12.19
CA GLU A 147 -35.07 32.77 -11.22
C GLU A 147 -35.20 31.97 -9.90
N LEU A 148 -36.41 31.90 -9.34
CA LEU A 148 -36.71 31.12 -8.12
C LEU A 148 -36.52 29.61 -8.34
N TYR A 149 -36.96 29.10 -9.49
CA TYR A 149 -36.80 27.70 -9.88
C TYR A 149 -35.32 27.34 -10.02
N ALA A 150 -34.53 28.11 -10.78
CA ALA A 150 -33.11 27.86 -10.99
C ALA A 150 -32.32 27.89 -9.67
N THR A 151 -32.62 28.85 -8.78
CA THR A 151 -31.99 28.97 -7.45
C THR A 151 -32.33 27.78 -6.55
N SER A 152 -33.59 27.34 -6.55
CA SER A 152 -34.06 26.21 -5.75
C SER A 152 -33.49 24.87 -6.27
N LEU A 153 -33.45 24.71 -7.60
CA LEU A 153 -32.91 23.52 -8.26
C LEU A 153 -31.39 23.41 -8.07
N ASP A 154 -30.63 24.51 -8.15
CA ASP A 154 -29.18 24.50 -7.90
C ASP A 154 -28.86 23.94 -6.50
N MET A 155 -29.57 24.41 -5.47
CA MET A 155 -29.39 23.92 -4.11
C MET A 155 -29.73 22.42 -3.97
N VAL A 156 -30.84 21.98 -4.56
CA VAL A 156 -31.30 20.59 -4.50
C VAL A 156 -30.31 19.65 -5.22
N VAL A 157 -29.85 20.01 -6.43
CA VAL A 157 -28.89 19.24 -7.22
C VAL A 157 -27.50 19.23 -6.57
N ALA A 158 -27.04 20.35 -6.02
CA ALA A 158 -25.79 20.43 -5.27
C ALA A 158 -25.79 19.51 -4.04
N SER A 159 -26.89 19.47 -3.29
CA SER A 159 -27.04 18.60 -2.12
C SER A 159 -27.07 17.12 -2.52
N ASP A 160 -27.83 16.79 -3.57
CA ASP A 160 -27.93 15.43 -4.14
C ASP A 160 -26.57 14.91 -4.63
N ALA A 161 -25.81 15.74 -5.35
CA ALA A 161 -24.49 15.40 -5.87
C ALA A 161 -23.46 15.13 -4.74
N VAL A 162 -23.55 15.84 -3.61
CA VAL A 162 -22.71 15.59 -2.43
C VAL A 162 -23.10 14.28 -1.73
N TRP A 163 -24.39 14.06 -1.47
CA TRP A 163 -24.87 12.84 -0.81
C TRP A 163 -24.75 11.58 -1.68
N SER A 164 -24.79 11.71 -3.00
CA SER A 164 -24.52 10.60 -3.93
C SER A 164 -23.03 10.21 -3.99
N ALA A 165 -22.11 11.13 -3.70
CA ALA A 165 -20.67 10.92 -3.90
C ALA A 165 -19.87 10.67 -2.60
N LEU A 166 -20.08 11.47 -1.55
CA LEU A 166 -19.20 11.46 -0.38
C LEU A 166 -19.44 10.28 0.60
N PRO A 167 -20.68 9.86 0.93
CA PRO A 167 -20.91 8.74 1.85
C PRO A 167 -20.27 7.43 1.40
N ALA A 168 -20.45 7.04 0.13
CA ALA A 168 -19.81 5.85 -0.42
C ALA A 168 -18.26 5.92 -0.37
N ARG A 169 -17.69 7.12 -0.56
CA ARG A 169 -16.24 7.35 -0.44
C ARG A 169 -15.77 7.23 1.02
N ILE A 170 -16.56 7.72 1.98
CA ILE A 170 -16.27 7.56 3.42
C ILE A 170 -16.30 6.08 3.82
N ASP A 171 -17.27 5.31 3.33
CA ASP A 171 -17.40 3.90 3.68
C ASP A 171 -16.25 3.04 3.12
N LEU A 172 -15.78 3.33 1.90
CA LEU A 172 -14.57 2.73 1.32
C LEU A 172 -13.31 3.04 2.16
N LEU A 173 -13.14 4.30 2.59
CA LEU A 173 -12.00 4.70 3.43
C LEU A 173 -12.09 4.12 4.84
N ALA A 174 -13.28 4.03 5.43
CA ALA A 174 -13.50 3.39 6.73
C ALA A 174 -13.23 1.87 6.68
N ALA A 175 -13.57 1.21 5.57
CA ALA A 175 -13.28 -0.21 5.36
C ALA A 175 -11.76 -0.48 5.20
N GLU A 176 -11.02 0.37 4.49
CA GLU A 176 -9.55 0.27 4.43
C GLU A 176 -8.91 0.59 5.78
N LEU A 177 -9.37 1.65 6.46
CA LEU A 177 -8.91 2.00 7.80
C LEU A 177 -9.06 0.82 8.78
N GLN A 178 -10.20 0.12 8.74
CA GLN A 178 -10.42 -1.04 9.60
C GLN A 178 -9.49 -2.22 9.26
N ARG A 179 -9.18 -2.46 7.97
CA ARG A 179 -8.16 -3.44 7.56
C ARG A 179 -6.77 -3.06 8.06
N THR A 180 -6.35 -1.81 7.88
CA THR A 180 -5.05 -1.30 8.34
C THR A 180 -4.94 -1.32 9.87
N ARG A 181 -6.03 -1.03 10.61
CA ARG A 181 -6.09 -1.19 12.07
C ARG A 181 -5.95 -2.65 12.53
N GLN A 182 -6.57 -3.60 11.81
CA GLN A 182 -6.39 -5.04 12.09
C GLN A 182 -4.95 -5.50 11.81
N LEU A 183 -4.36 -5.06 10.70
CA LEU A 183 -2.97 -5.34 10.35
C LEU A 183 -2.03 -4.80 11.43
N ALA A 184 -2.09 -3.49 11.73
CA ALA A 184 -1.36 -2.82 12.80
C ALA A 184 -1.44 -3.58 14.13
N HIS A 185 -2.66 -4.00 14.50
CA HIS A 185 -2.89 -4.73 15.75
C HIS A 185 -2.06 -6.03 15.83
N SER A 186 -1.93 -6.75 14.72
CA SER A 186 -1.17 -8.01 14.60
C SER A 186 0.36 -7.82 14.59
N VAL A 187 0.84 -6.69 14.07
CA VAL A 187 2.28 -6.34 14.06
C VAL A 187 2.76 -6.00 15.47
N GLY A 188 1.87 -5.40 16.28
CA GLY A 188 2.19 -4.81 17.59
C GLY A 188 2.15 -3.29 17.60
N VAL A 189 1.72 -2.64 16.50
CA VAL A 189 1.49 -1.19 16.47
C VAL A 189 0.29 -0.84 17.36
N ARG A 190 0.44 0.20 18.19
CA ARG A 190 -0.55 0.70 19.17
C ARG A 190 -0.48 2.24 19.23
N PRO A 191 -1.61 2.94 19.44
CA PRO A 191 -1.59 4.34 19.84
C PRO A 191 -0.76 4.54 21.12
N GLY A 192 -0.06 5.67 21.24
CA GLY A 192 0.85 6.00 22.33
C GLY A 192 2.21 5.28 22.30
N GLU A 193 2.33 4.15 21.59
CA GLU A 193 3.58 3.38 21.45
C GLU A 193 4.28 3.58 20.10
N HIS A 194 3.53 4.00 19.05
CA HIS A 194 4.03 4.08 17.67
C HIS A 194 3.28 5.16 16.86
N PRO A 195 3.96 6.01 16.06
CA PRO A 195 3.32 7.08 15.27
C PRO A 195 2.16 6.61 14.38
N ALA A 196 2.37 5.56 13.57
CA ALA A 196 1.30 4.90 12.81
C ALA A 196 0.03 4.57 13.64
N GLY A 197 0.15 4.24 14.93
CA GLY A 197 -0.97 3.97 15.81
C GLY A 197 -1.77 5.23 16.15
N ASP A 198 -1.08 6.32 16.45
CA ASP A 198 -1.67 7.64 16.72
C ASP A 198 -2.32 8.23 15.47
N ASP A 199 -1.69 8.08 14.30
CA ASP A 199 -2.24 8.48 13.02
C ASP A 199 -3.48 7.67 12.64
N LEU A 200 -3.51 6.35 12.88
CA LEU A 200 -4.74 5.56 12.70
C LEU A 200 -5.88 6.08 13.58
N GLU A 201 -5.61 6.52 14.81
CA GLU A 201 -6.63 7.12 15.69
C GLU A 201 -7.03 8.54 15.25
N ARG A 202 -6.09 9.35 14.75
CA ARG A 202 -6.37 10.65 14.13
C ARG A 202 -7.29 10.49 12.92
N ILE A 203 -6.94 9.63 11.97
CA ILE A 203 -7.74 9.32 10.77
C ILE A 203 -9.13 8.79 11.17
N THR A 204 -9.22 7.93 12.19
CA THR A 204 -10.51 7.42 12.72
C THR A 204 -11.42 8.56 13.19
N ARG A 205 -10.87 9.53 13.94
CA ARG A 205 -11.62 10.70 14.42
C ARG A 205 -12.02 11.63 13.27
N THR A 206 -11.12 11.89 12.31
CA THR A 206 -11.43 12.71 11.13
C THR A 206 -12.56 12.09 10.29
N LEU A 207 -12.47 10.81 9.92
CA LEU A 207 -13.50 10.15 9.10
C LEU A 207 -14.86 10.05 9.83
N THR A 208 -14.87 9.85 11.15
CA THR A 208 -16.09 9.90 11.96
C THR A 208 -16.73 11.28 11.94
N HIS A 209 -15.93 12.35 12.09
CA HIS A 209 -16.42 13.73 12.05
C HIS A 209 -16.98 14.09 10.66
N LEU A 210 -16.24 13.77 9.60
CA LEU A 210 -16.68 14.00 8.21
C LEU A 210 -17.98 13.26 7.88
N ARG A 211 -18.18 12.01 8.37
CA ARG A 211 -19.45 11.30 8.16
C ARG A 211 -20.63 12.04 8.80
N GLY A 212 -20.47 12.57 10.01
CA GLY A 212 -21.50 13.39 10.65
C GLY A 212 -21.80 14.66 9.86
N GLN A 213 -20.76 15.43 9.53
CA GLN A 213 -20.88 16.71 8.83
C GLN A 213 -21.48 16.58 7.42
N VAL A 214 -21.11 15.56 6.63
CA VAL A 214 -21.70 15.35 5.29
C VAL A 214 -23.20 15.03 5.35
N VAL A 215 -23.65 14.29 6.38
CA VAL A 215 -25.06 13.95 6.53
C VAL A 215 -25.89 15.17 6.95
N SER A 216 -25.36 16.07 7.78
CA SER A 216 -26.10 17.22 8.31
C SER A 216 -25.84 18.56 7.60
N ASP A 217 -24.76 18.71 6.82
CA ASP A 217 -24.43 19.92 6.05
C ASP A 217 -23.67 19.58 4.73
N PRO A 218 -24.33 18.93 3.74
CA PRO A 218 -23.72 18.62 2.44
C PRO A 218 -23.18 19.85 1.69
N LEU A 219 -23.86 21.01 1.75
CA LEU A 219 -23.44 22.20 1.02
C LEU A 219 -22.17 22.85 1.59
N GLY A 220 -21.79 22.54 2.85
CA GLY A 220 -20.45 22.82 3.37
C GLY A 220 -19.32 22.13 2.60
N TYR A 221 -19.64 21.10 1.81
CA TYR A 221 -18.71 20.37 0.93
C TYR A 221 -19.02 20.59 -0.57
N TRP A 222 -19.75 21.64 -0.95
CA TRP A 222 -20.00 21.96 -2.37
C TRP A 222 -19.06 23.08 -2.86
N VAL A 223 -18.42 22.86 -4.01
CA VAL A 223 -17.58 23.85 -4.70
C VAL A 223 -18.25 24.26 -6.01
N PRO A 224 -18.85 25.46 -6.10
CA PRO A 224 -19.41 25.98 -7.33
C PRO A 224 -18.36 26.21 -8.42
N THR A 225 -18.73 25.96 -9.66
CA THR A 225 -17.92 26.27 -10.86
C THR A 225 -18.15 27.72 -11.25
N GLN A 226 -17.13 28.56 -11.06
CA GLN A 226 -17.21 29.98 -11.45
C GLN A 226 -17.49 30.12 -12.95
N GLY A 227 -18.48 30.95 -13.30
CA GLY A 227 -18.89 31.20 -14.68
C GLY A 227 -19.92 30.21 -15.27
N SER A 228 -20.40 29.22 -14.51
CA SER A 228 -21.55 28.41 -14.90
C SER A 228 -22.86 29.09 -14.49
N SER A 229 -23.77 29.29 -15.45
CA SER A 229 -25.17 29.65 -15.19
C SER A 229 -26.12 28.43 -15.13
N ALA A 230 -25.60 27.21 -15.33
CA ALA A 230 -26.38 25.99 -15.23
C ALA A 230 -26.55 25.57 -13.76
N PRO A 231 -27.79 25.27 -13.29
CA PRO A 231 -28.03 24.71 -11.95
C PRO A 231 -27.27 23.41 -11.73
N GLY A 232 -26.74 23.21 -10.52
CA GLY A 232 -25.83 22.10 -10.20
C GLY A 232 -24.42 22.29 -10.76
N GLY A 233 -24.08 23.49 -11.24
CA GLY A 233 -22.79 23.84 -11.82
C GLY A 233 -21.66 23.88 -10.79
N GLY A 234 -21.15 22.73 -10.37
CA GLY A 234 -20.11 22.60 -9.34
C GLY A 234 -19.62 21.16 -9.16
N ARG A 235 -18.97 20.89 -8.03
CA ARG A 235 -18.55 19.53 -7.63
C ARG A 235 -18.43 19.41 -6.11
N PRO A 236 -18.53 18.20 -5.54
CA PRO A 236 -18.16 17.96 -4.15
C PRO A 236 -16.67 18.24 -3.89
N ASP A 237 -16.35 18.73 -2.69
CA ASP A 237 -14.97 18.87 -2.23
C ASP A 237 -14.43 17.52 -1.72
N THR A 238 -13.51 16.94 -2.49
CA THR A 238 -12.81 15.71 -2.10
C THR A 238 -11.51 15.96 -1.34
N THR A 239 -11.05 17.21 -1.17
CA THR A 239 -9.66 17.52 -0.76
C THR A 239 -9.25 16.92 0.60
N VAL A 240 -10.16 16.91 1.58
CA VAL A 240 -9.92 16.28 2.89
C VAL A 240 -9.89 14.75 2.77
N TYR A 241 -10.78 14.17 1.97
CA TYR A 241 -10.82 12.73 1.69
C TYR A 241 -9.59 12.26 0.91
N ASP A 242 -9.08 13.06 -0.03
CA ASP A 242 -7.82 12.82 -0.73
C ASP A 242 -6.61 12.91 0.21
N ARG A 243 -6.66 13.78 1.23
CA ARG A 243 -5.62 13.90 2.27
C ARG A 243 -5.60 12.71 3.22
N GLU A 244 -6.74 12.35 3.80
CA GLU A 244 -6.82 11.22 4.74
C GLU A 244 -6.60 9.87 4.04
N ALA A 245 -6.98 9.73 2.76
CA ALA A 245 -6.63 8.56 1.95
C ALA A 245 -5.11 8.40 1.77
N ARG A 246 -4.38 9.50 1.51
CA ARG A 246 -2.91 9.47 1.41
C ARG A 246 -2.27 9.16 2.75
N ALA A 247 -2.72 9.81 3.84
CA ALA A 247 -2.23 9.54 5.18
C ALA A 247 -2.43 8.07 5.60
N LEU A 248 -3.58 7.47 5.25
CA LEU A 248 -3.85 6.05 5.52
C LEU A 248 -2.94 5.11 4.70
N GLU A 249 -2.65 5.46 3.44
CA GLU A 249 -1.71 4.72 2.59
C GLU A 249 -0.26 4.84 3.10
N ASP A 250 0.16 6.05 3.53
CA ASP A 250 1.49 6.28 4.08
C ASP A 250 1.69 5.49 5.39
N VAL A 251 0.67 5.49 6.28
CA VAL A 251 0.59 4.65 7.48
C VAL A 251 0.63 3.15 7.14
N ARG A 252 -0.04 2.70 6.08
CA ARG A 252 0.02 1.29 5.66
C ARG A 252 1.45 0.90 5.27
N ARG A 253 2.16 1.74 4.52
CA ARG A 253 3.57 1.52 4.16
C ARG A 253 4.50 1.49 5.38
N GLU A 254 4.23 2.29 6.41
CA GLU A 254 4.98 2.23 7.69
C GLU A 254 4.75 0.88 8.40
N ILE A 255 3.51 0.40 8.46
CA ILE A 255 3.16 -0.91 9.06
C ILE A 255 3.80 -2.08 8.27
N ASP A 256 3.79 -2.01 6.94
CA ASP A 256 4.44 -3.00 6.06
C ASP A 256 5.98 -3.02 6.21
N ALA A 257 6.59 -1.86 6.47
CA ALA A 257 8.01 -1.77 6.81
C ALA A 257 8.33 -2.47 8.15
N VAL A 258 7.52 -2.25 9.19
CA VAL A 258 7.68 -2.93 10.49
C VAL A 258 7.47 -4.45 10.35
N LEU A 259 6.51 -4.89 9.53
CA LEU A 259 6.33 -6.31 9.18
C LEU A 259 7.57 -6.89 8.52
N THR A 260 8.16 -6.17 7.56
CA THR A 260 9.36 -6.59 6.82
C THR A 260 10.56 -6.76 7.77
N VAL A 261 10.82 -5.77 8.63
CA VAL A 261 11.89 -5.82 9.65
C VAL A 261 11.67 -6.99 10.64
N ARG A 262 10.43 -7.21 11.08
CA ARG A 262 10.08 -8.33 11.96
C ARG A 262 10.35 -9.67 11.30
N GLN A 263 10.01 -9.85 10.02
CA GLN A 263 10.25 -11.08 9.26
C GLN A 263 11.75 -11.32 9.00
N ASP A 264 12.53 -10.30 8.61
CA ASP A 264 13.98 -10.41 8.44
C ASP A 264 14.66 -10.86 9.74
N SER A 265 14.35 -10.19 10.87
CA SER A 265 14.93 -10.52 12.16
C SER A 265 14.66 -11.98 12.59
N GLU A 266 13.51 -12.54 12.22
CA GLU A 266 13.17 -13.94 12.48
C GLU A 266 13.98 -14.89 11.60
N GLN A 267 14.14 -14.59 10.30
CA GLN A 267 14.98 -15.37 9.39
C GLN A 267 16.47 -15.33 9.81
N ARG A 268 16.97 -14.17 10.25
CA ARG A 268 18.35 -14.00 10.75
C ARG A 268 18.59 -14.79 12.04
N LEU A 269 17.67 -14.75 13.01
CA LEU A 269 17.74 -15.58 14.22
C LEU A 269 17.71 -17.10 13.93
N VAL A 270 16.98 -17.54 12.89
CA VAL A 270 17.01 -18.94 12.45
C VAL A 270 18.36 -19.30 11.82
N LYS A 271 18.87 -18.49 10.89
CA LYS A 271 20.20 -18.67 10.26
C LYS A 271 21.32 -18.73 11.31
N LEU A 272 21.32 -17.81 12.28
CA LEU A 272 22.27 -17.77 13.40
C LEU A 272 22.26 -19.06 14.23
N ARG A 273 21.07 -19.56 14.58
CA ARG A 273 20.92 -20.82 15.31
C ARG A 273 21.52 -21.98 14.52
N ASP A 274 21.24 -22.03 13.22
CA ASP A 274 21.76 -23.04 12.30
C ASP A 274 23.30 -23.02 12.20
N VAL A 275 23.91 -21.84 12.14
CA VAL A 275 25.37 -21.66 12.10
C VAL A 275 26.02 -22.12 13.41
N LEU A 276 25.54 -21.66 14.56
CA LEU A 276 26.05 -22.08 15.88
C LEU A 276 25.85 -23.59 16.13
N SER A 277 24.72 -24.16 15.68
CA SER A 277 24.45 -25.61 15.73
C SER A 277 25.24 -26.43 14.70
N ARG A 278 25.93 -25.80 13.73
CA ARG A 278 26.98 -26.44 12.92
C ARG A 278 28.32 -26.35 13.64
N ALA A 279 28.66 -25.19 14.20
CA ALA A 279 29.92 -24.97 14.91
C ALA A 279 30.11 -25.94 16.09
N ASP A 280 29.13 -26.10 16.99
CA ASP A 280 29.27 -27.02 18.13
C ASP A 280 29.31 -28.50 17.71
N ARG A 281 28.63 -28.88 16.62
CA ARG A 281 28.79 -30.24 16.06
C ARG A 281 30.21 -30.47 15.54
N THR A 282 30.78 -29.53 14.80
CA THR A 282 32.18 -29.60 14.35
C THR A 282 33.17 -29.60 15.52
N LEU A 283 32.89 -28.88 16.61
CA LEU A 283 33.68 -28.98 17.85
C LEU A 283 33.50 -30.35 18.55
N ALA A 284 32.30 -30.93 18.58
CA ALA A 284 32.07 -32.27 19.13
C ALA A 284 32.76 -33.38 18.32
N GLU A 285 32.75 -33.27 17.00
CA GLU A 285 33.53 -34.09 16.07
C GLU A 285 35.03 -33.95 16.36
N ALA A 286 35.53 -32.72 16.55
CA ALA A 286 36.93 -32.47 16.90
C ALA A 286 37.32 -33.02 18.29
N ARG A 287 36.44 -32.92 19.30
CA ARG A 287 36.66 -33.55 20.62
C ARG A 287 36.76 -35.08 20.50
N THR A 288 35.92 -35.70 19.67
CA THR A 288 35.93 -37.15 19.42
C THR A 288 37.19 -37.58 18.68
N ALA A 289 37.53 -36.88 17.59
CA ALA A 289 38.75 -37.11 16.82
C ALA A 289 40.01 -36.95 17.69
N ARG A 290 40.03 -35.99 18.63
CA ARG A 290 41.14 -35.79 19.57
C ARG A 290 41.36 -37.02 20.47
N GLY A 291 40.27 -37.64 20.95
CA GLY A 291 40.33 -38.90 21.68
C GLY A 291 40.93 -40.02 20.83
N GLU A 292 40.51 -40.16 19.57
CA GLU A 292 41.09 -41.15 18.65
C GLU A 292 42.57 -40.91 18.35
N VAL A 293 42.98 -39.65 18.12
CA VAL A 293 44.37 -39.30 17.81
C VAL A 293 45.28 -39.66 18.98
N LEU A 294 44.91 -39.25 20.20
CA LEU A 294 45.66 -39.55 21.43
C LEU A 294 45.75 -41.04 21.74
N ALA A 295 44.75 -41.84 21.36
CA ALA A 295 44.79 -43.30 21.48
C ALA A 295 45.64 -43.99 20.39
N LYS A 296 45.72 -43.40 19.18
CA LYS A 296 46.34 -44.01 18.00
C LYS A 296 47.80 -43.57 17.77
N ILE A 297 48.21 -42.41 18.27
CA ILE A 297 49.49 -41.75 17.95
C ILE A 297 50.23 -41.37 19.23
N ALA A 298 51.53 -41.69 19.29
CA ALA A 298 52.39 -41.39 20.41
C ALA A 298 53.00 -39.99 20.31
N ALA A 299 53.34 -39.40 21.46
CA ALA A 299 54.21 -38.21 21.59
C ALA A 299 53.81 -37.01 20.70
N THR A 300 52.53 -36.81 20.44
CA THR A 300 52.00 -35.67 19.67
C THR A 300 51.15 -34.79 20.56
N GLU A 301 51.49 -33.50 20.65
CA GLU A 301 50.70 -32.49 21.37
C GLU A 301 49.46 -32.12 20.56
N VAL A 302 48.36 -32.86 20.75
CA VAL A 302 47.09 -32.59 20.06
C VAL A 302 46.37 -31.41 20.72
N PRO A 303 46.11 -30.30 19.99
CA PRO A 303 45.52 -29.08 20.54
C PRO A 303 44.24 -29.32 21.34
N VAL A 304 44.03 -28.55 22.41
CA VAL A 304 42.80 -28.62 23.20
C VAL A 304 41.65 -28.02 22.41
N VAL A 305 40.57 -28.79 22.23
CA VAL A 305 39.33 -28.31 21.60
C VAL A 305 38.42 -27.70 22.66
N SER A 306 37.95 -26.49 22.42
CA SER A 306 37.05 -25.76 23.33
C SER A 306 35.70 -26.45 23.56
N GLY A 307 35.04 -26.07 24.66
CA GLY A 307 33.64 -26.40 24.92
C GLY A 307 32.68 -25.70 23.92
N PRO A 308 31.35 -25.92 24.04
CA PRO A 308 30.36 -25.22 23.25
C PRO A 308 30.45 -23.69 23.44
N PRO A 309 30.10 -22.88 22.43
CA PRO A 309 30.18 -21.41 22.52
C PRO A 309 28.99 -20.83 23.32
N THR A 310 28.93 -21.13 24.63
CA THR A 310 27.79 -20.77 25.52
C THR A 310 27.46 -19.27 25.48
N VAL A 311 28.48 -18.40 25.51
CA VAL A 311 28.30 -16.94 25.45
C VAL A 311 27.60 -16.48 24.17
N LEU A 312 27.79 -17.17 23.04
CA LEU A 312 27.06 -16.87 21.79
C LEU A 312 25.63 -17.42 21.82
N GLN A 313 25.40 -18.55 22.50
CA GLN A 313 24.05 -19.10 22.72
C GLN A 313 23.22 -18.21 23.66
N GLU A 314 23.84 -17.67 24.72
CA GLU A 314 23.27 -16.67 25.63
C GLU A 314 22.92 -15.37 24.89
N GLN A 315 23.86 -14.81 24.12
CA GLN A 315 23.60 -13.61 23.30
C GLN A 315 22.50 -13.85 22.25
N LEU A 316 22.41 -15.05 21.66
CA LEU A 316 21.31 -15.42 20.75
C LEU A 316 19.95 -15.50 21.48
N ALA A 317 19.93 -15.95 22.74
CA ALA A 317 18.72 -15.93 23.56
C ALA A 317 18.29 -14.49 23.87
N THR A 318 19.21 -13.60 24.27
CA THR A 318 18.95 -12.17 24.46
C THR A 318 18.42 -11.50 23.19
N ALA A 319 18.97 -11.84 22.01
CA ALA A 319 18.46 -11.34 20.74
C ALA A 319 17.02 -11.82 20.46
N ALA A 320 16.69 -13.07 20.77
CA ALA A 320 15.32 -13.57 20.68
C ALA A 320 14.36 -12.87 21.66
N GLU A 321 14.83 -12.47 22.84
CA GLU A 321 14.05 -11.67 23.80
C GLU A 321 13.85 -10.22 23.37
N TYR A 322 14.87 -9.56 22.81
CA TYR A 322 14.71 -8.23 22.22
C TYR A 322 13.70 -8.23 21.06
N ARG A 323 13.68 -9.28 20.23
CA ARG A 323 12.63 -9.46 19.20
C ARG A 323 11.23 -9.63 19.81
N ARG A 324 11.08 -10.44 20.86
CA ARG A 324 9.79 -10.66 21.55
C ARG A 324 9.21 -9.37 22.11
N HIS A 325 10.05 -8.45 22.57
CA HIS A 325 9.66 -7.15 23.15
C HIS A 325 9.82 -5.97 22.17
N ALA A 326 9.92 -6.23 20.86
CA ALA A 326 10.05 -5.21 19.81
C ALA A 326 11.17 -4.17 20.02
N GLN A 327 12.27 -4.54 20.70
CA GLN A 327 13.40 -3.64 20.99
C GLN A 327 14.37 -3.53 19.79
N TRP A 328 13.84 -3.13 18.63
CA TRP A 328 14.55 -3.12 17.33
C TRP A 328 15.90 -2.39 17.38
N HIS A 329 15.96 -1.26 18.08
CA HIS A 329 17.16 -0.44 18.27
C HIS A 329 18.32 -1.16 19.00
N ARG A 330 18.02 -2.19 19.82
CA ARG A 330 19.04 -3.07 20.43
C ARG A 330 19.26 -4.34 19.61
N LEU A 331 18.24 -4.77 18.86
CA LEU A 331 18.28 -6.01 18.11
C LEU A 331 19.23 -5.94 16.89
N SER A 332 19.17 -4.87 16.08
CA SER A 332 19.99 -4.78 14.85
C SER A 332 21.50 -4.89 15.12
N PRO A 333 22.13 -4.03 15.95
CA PRO A 333 23.57 -4.12 16.21
C PRO A 333 23.97 -5.42 16.93
N LEU A 334 23.07 -6.02 17.71
CA LEU A 334 23.31 -7.32 18.33
C LEU A 334 23.34 -8.43 17.26
N LEU A 335 22.37 -8.47 16.34
CA LEU A 335 22.31 -9.44 15.23
C LEU A 335 23.55 -9.31 14.33
N GLU A 336 23.89 -8.10 13.90
CA GLU A 336 25.08 -7.83 13.07
C GLU A 336 26.36 -8.33 13.76
N SER A 337 26.51 -8.05 15.06
CA SER A 337 27.66 -8.55 15.84
C SER A 337 27.64 -10.08 16.03
N LEU A 338 26.46 -10.71 16.03
CA LEU A 338 26.30 -12.15 16.21
C LEU A 338 26.57 -12.92 14.92
N GLU A 339 26.22 -12.36 13.77
CA GLU A 339 26.42 -12.99 12.46
C GLU A 339 27.92 -13.18 12.20
N GLN A 340 28.73 -12.11 12.36
CA GLN A 340 30.19 -12.22 12.27
C GLN A 340 30.77 -13.23 13.28
N LYS A 341 30.42 -13.13 14.58
CA LYS A 341 30.94 -14.03 15.63
C LYS A 341 30.57 -15.50 15.37
N ALA A 342 29.38 -15.78 14.83
CA ALA A 342 28.93 -17.13 14.55
C ALA A 342 29.67 -17.74 13.35
N GLU A 343 29.97 -16.95 12.33
CA GLU A 343 30.82 -17.37 11.20
C GLU A 343 32.28 -17.58 11.64
N ASP A 344 32.84 -16.67 12.46
CA ASP A 344 34.17 -16.81 13.05
C ASP A 344 34.29 -18.08 13.92
N GLU A 345 33.25 -18.41 14.70
CA GLU A 345 33.18 -19.63 15.52
C GLU A 345 33.11 -20.88 14.63
N LEU A 346 32.32 -20.87 13.56
CA LEU A 346 32.23 -21.99 12.62
C LEU A 346 33.55 -22.20 11.86
N LEU A 347 34.28 -21.13 11.53
CA LEU A 347 35.62 -21.22 10.96
C LEU A 347 36.60 -21.85 11.96
N ARG A 348 36.68 -21.31 13.19
CA ARG A 348 37.55 -21.79 14.26
C ARG A 348 37.27 -23.25 14.65
N ALA A 349 36.01 -23.68 14.60
CA ALA A 349 35.63 -25.08 14.80
C ALA A 349 36.21 -26.01 13.72
N ARG A 350 36.13 -25.59 12.44
CA ARG A 350 36.70 -26.35 11.31
C ARG A 350 38.24 -26.40 11.35
N GLU A 351 38.87 -25.29 11.70
CA GLU A 351 40.32 -25.21 11.92
C GLU A 351 40.73 -26.15 13.07
N SER A 352 39.99 -26.15 14.18
CA SER A 352 40.22 -27.06 15.31
C SER A 352 40.10 -28.53 14.90
N LEU A 353 39.06 -28.91 14.15
CA LEU A 353 38.91 -30.26 13.61
C LEU A 353 40.07 -30.65 12.68
N THR A 354 40.52 -29.73 11.83
CA THR A 354 41.63 -29.93 10.89
C THR A 354 42.96 -30.14 11.63
N ALA A 355 43.29 -29.26 12.58
CA ALA A 355 44.49 -29.35 13.39
C ALA A 355 44.54 -30.63 14.24
N VAL A 356 43.39 -31.06 14.79
CA VAL A 356 43.28 -32.31 15.53
C VAL A 356 43.46 -33.55 14.64
N THR A 357 42.90 -33.55 13.43
CA THR A 357 42.94 -34.72 12.54
C THR A 357 44.23 -34.85 11.73
N ALA A 358 45.00 -33.77 11.55
CA ALA A 358 46.24 -33.75 10.78
C ALA A 358 47.24 -34.90 11.12
N PRO A 359 47.49 -35.29 12.39
CA PRO A 359 48.39 -36.41 12.70
C PRO A 359 47.89 -37.76 12.15
N LEU A 360 46.58 -37.99 12.11
CA LEU A 360 46.00 -39.20 11.49
C LEU A 360 46.08 -39.14 9.96
N ALA A 361 45.97 -37.95 9.35
CA ALA A 361 46.17 -37.76 7.92
C ALA A 361 47.63 -38.05 7.51
N VAL A 362 48.62 -37.53 8.24
CA VAL A 362 50.05 -37.85 8.04
C VAL A 362 50.29 -39.37 8.18
N ARG A 363 49.67 -40.02 9.16
CA ARG A 363 49.75 -41.48 9.31
C ARG A 363 49.19 -42.24 8.10
N ALA A 364 48.10 -41.77 7.50
CA ALA A 364 47.51 -42.36 6.31
C ALA A 364 48.38 -42.12 5.06
N GLU A 365 48.95 -40.93 4.91
CA GLU A 365 49.89 -40.59 3.84
C GLU A 365 51.14 -41.47 3.88
N LEU A 366 51.77 -41.62 5.05
CA LEU A 366 52.97 -42.46 5.22
C LEU A 366 52.71 -43.93 4.87
N ARG A 367 51.52 -44.46 5.16
CA ARG A 367 51.09 -45.80 4.73
C ARG A 367 50.97 -45.88 3.21
N GLY A 368 50.23 -44.95 2.59
CA GLY A 368 50.08 -44.89 1.14
C GLY A 368 51.42 -44.75 0.40
N ARG A 369 52.33 -43.93 0.93
CA ARG A 369 53.71 -43.78 0.44
C ARG A 369 54.54 -45.06 0.59
N LEU A 370 54.41 -45.79 1.69
CA LEU A 370 55.12 -47.06 1.88
C LEU A 370 54.64 -48.13 0.89
N ASP A 371 53.33 -48.30 0.73
CA ASP A 371 52.75 -49.30 -0.17
C ASP A 371 52.94 -48.93 -1.66
N ALA A 372 52.95 -47.63 -2.01
CA ALA A 372 53.31 -47.17 -3.35
C ALA A 372 54.77 -47.49 -3.72
N TYR A 373 55.71 -47.30 -2.78
CA TYR A 373 57.11 -47.69 -2.99
C TYR A 373 57.28 -49.21 -3.07
N LYS A 374 56.54 -49.99 -2.25
CA LYS A 374 56.50 -51.45 -2.36
C LYS A 374 56.06 -51.92 -3.74
N ALA A 375 54.97 -51.33 -4.27
CA ALA A 375 54.49 -51.63 -5.62
C ALA A 375 55.51 -51.25 -6.71
N LYS A 376 56.28 -50.16 -6.51
CA LYS A 376 57.39 -49.78 -7.40
C LYS A 376 58.53 -50.80 -7.36
N VAL A 377 59.00 -51.19 -6.18
CA VAL A 377 60.05 -52.21 -5.99
C VAL A 377 59.66 -53.53 -6.64
N ALA A 378 58.42 -53.98 -6.44
CA ALA A 378 57.91 -55.22 -7.05
C ALA A 378 57.84 -55.17 -8.58
N ARG A 379 57.45 -54.03 -9.18
CA ARG A 379 57.45 -53.84 -10.64
C ARG A 379 58.83 -53.93 -11.30
N HIS A 380 59.90 -53.76 -10.52
CA HIS A 380 61.28 -53.87 -10.99
C HIS A 380 61.95 -55.21 -10.59
N GLY A 381 61.19 -56.19 -10.10
CA GLY A 381 61.70 -57.53 -9.75
C GLY A 381 62.46 -57.61 -8.42
N LEU A 382 62.62 -56.50 -7.71
CA LEU A 382 63.38 -56.41 -6.45
C LEU A 382 62.54 -56.75 -5.20
N ALA A 383 61.43 -57.49 -5.37
CA ALA A 383 60.49 -57.81 -4.28
C ALA A 383 61.06 -58.79 -3.24
N GLU A 384 62.00 -59.65 -3.66
CA GLU A 384 62.54 -60.75 -2.85
C GLU A 384 63.86 -60.39 -2.14
N ASP A 385 64.34 -59.15 -2.30
CA ASP A 385 65.55 -58.64 -1.64
C ASP A 385 65.35 -58.62 -0.10
N PRO A 386 66.13 -59.41 0.67
CA PRO A 386 65.96 -59.51 2.12
C PRO A 386 66.14 -58.17 2.85
N PHE A 387 66.99 -57.28 2.35
CA PHE A 387 67.25 -55.97 2.95
C PHE A 387 66.08 -55.01 2.71
N LEU A 388 65.49 -55.03 1.52
CA LEU A 388 64.26 -54.25 1.24
C LEU A 388 63.06 -54.81 2.02
N ILE A 389 62.96 -56.13 2.19
CA ILE A 389 61.93 -56.77 3.04
C ILE A 389 62.08 -56.33 4.50
N GLU A 390 63.28 -56.43 5.08
CA GLU A 390 63.54 -56.03 6.47
C GLU A 390 63.17 -54.57 6.72
N ARG A 391 63.56 -53.67 5.80
CA ARG A 391 63.27 -52.23 5.88
C ARG A 391 61.78 -51.93 5.68
N TYR A 392 61.09 -52.64 4.79
CA TYR A 392 59.63 -52.53 4.64
C TYR A 392 58.91 -52.97 5.91
N ASP A 393 59.26 -54.13 6.48
CA ASP A 393 58.61 -54.65 7.70
C ASP A 393 58.95 -53.83 8.95
N ALA A 394 60.13 -53.22 9.02
CA ALA A 394 60.43 -52.22 10.05
C ALA A 394 59.48 -51.01 9.97
N ALA A 395 59.30 -50.42 8.78
CA ALA A 395 58.37 -49.31 8.57
C ALA A 395 56.91 -49.70 8.80
N ARG A 396 56.51 -50.90 8.34
CA ARG A 396 55.15 -51.44 8.50
C ARG A 396 54.82 -51.72 9.97
N ARG A 397 55.74 -52.30 10.75
CA ARG A 397 55.55 -52.53 12.20
C ARG A 397 55.27 -51.22 12.94
N MET A 398 55.97 -50.14 12.61
CA MET A 398 55.71 -48.81 13.19
C MET A 398 54.35 -48.25 12.73
N LEU A 399 54.08 -48.23 11.42
CA LEU A 399 52.85 -47.61 10.89
C LEU A 399 51.56 -48.35 11.23
N TRP A 400 51.61 -49.63 11.63
CA TRP A 400 50.44 -50.41 12.06
C TRP A 400 50.36 -50.70 13.57
N SER A 401 51.33 -50.31 14.39
CA SER A 401 51.22 -50.37 15.86
C SER A 401 50.24 -49.31 16.42
N ALA A 402 49.81 -49.47 17.66
CA ALA A 402 49.13 -48.40 18.40
C ALA A 402 49.64 -48.39 19.86
N PRO A 403 50.06 -47.23 20.40
CA PRO A 403 50.20 -45.93 19.73
C PRO A 403 51.42 -45.89 18.78
N CYS A 404 51.34 -45.10 17.71
CA CYS A 404 52.38 -44.95 16.68
C CYS A 404 53.16 -43.63 16.84
N ASP A 405 54.48 -43.68 17.03
CA ASP A 405 55.34 -42.48 16.90
C ASP A 405 55.49 -42.13 15.42
N LEU A 406 54.91 -41.00 15.01
CA LEU A 406 54.93 -40.54 13.61
C LEU A 406 56.34 -40.22 13.10
N ARG A 407 57.20 -39.64 13.94
CA ARG A 407 58.55 -39.21 13.56
C ARG A 407 59.48 -40.41 13.36
N VAL A 408 59.37 -41.43 14.20
CA VAL A 408 60.08 -42.70 14.04
C VAL A 408 59.54 -43.48 12.83
N ALA A 409 58.22 -43.47 12.61
CA ALA A 409 57.59 -44.12 11.46
C ALA A 409 57.99 -43.45 10.13
N GLU A 410 57.98 -42.12 10.06
CA GLU A 410 58.43 -41.36 8.89
C GLU A 410 59.89 -41.67 8.56
N GLN A 411 60.79 -41.63 9.54
CA GLN A 411 62.19 -42.00 9.33
C GLN A 411 62.36 -43.45 8.86
N ALA A 412 61.50 -44.38 9.29
CA ALA A 412 61.52 -45.75 8.80
C ALA A 412 61.07 -45.84 7.33
N VAL A 413 60.03 -45.09 6.94
CA VAL A 413 59.58 -44.96 5.54
C VAL A 413 60.68 -44.33 4.68
N LEU A 414 61.32 -43.24 5.13
CA LEU A 414 62.43 -42.60 4.41
C LEU A 414 63.62 -43.54 4.22
N ARG A 415 64.01 -44.31 5.25
CA ARG A 415 65.08 -45.34 5.14
C ARG A 415 64.75 -46.45 4.13
N TYR A 416 63.47 -46.80 3.97
CA TYR A 416 63.03 -47.72 2.91
C TYR A 416 63.00 -47.04 1.53
N GLN A 417 62.55 -45.80 1.44
CA GLN A 417 62.51 -45.02 0.20
C GLN A 417 63.92 -44.78 -0.37
N HIS A 418 64.91 -44.52 0.48
CA HIS A 418 66.32 -44.38 0.07
C HIS A 418 66.90 -45.71 -0.41
N ALA A 419 66.77 -46.80 0.37
CA ALA A 419 67.26 -48.12 -0.04
C ALA A 419 66.62 -48.60 -1.37
N ALA A 420 65.32 -48.37 -1.55
CA ALA A 420 64.63 -48.64 -2.80
C ALA A 420 65.14 -47.76 -3.96
N ALA A 421 65.44 -46.47 -3.72
CA ALA A 421 65.99 -45.58 -4.74
C ALA A 421 67.43 -45.95 -5.12
N GLU A 422 68.26 -46.33 -4.15
CA GLU A 422 69.64 -46.80 -4.36
C GLU A 422 69.67 -48.07 -5.23
N MET A 423 68.86 -49.08 -4.89
CA MET A 423 68.79 -50.32 -5.68
C MET A 423 68.17 -50.13 -7.07
N LEU A 424 67.22 -49.20 -7.22
CA LEU A 424 66.66 -48.84 -8.54
C LEU A 424 67.62 -47.97 -9.38
N GLY A 425 68.56 -47.27 -8.75
CA GLY A 425 69.57 -46.44 -9.41
C GLY A 425 70.83 -47.22 -9.80
N SER A 426 71.31 -48.11 -8.93
CA SER A 426 72.52 -48.92 -9.15
C SER A 426 72.35 -49.93 -10.30
N GLY A 427 71.11 -50.34 -10.60
CA GLY A 427 70.76 -51.09 -11.80
C GLY A 427 70.97 -50.34 -13.13
N ARG A 428 71.54 -49.12 -13.13
CA ARG A 428 71.73 -48.28 -14.33
C ARG A 428 73.16 -47.77 -14.52
N VAL A 429 74.16 -48.63 -14.35
CA VAL A 429 75.56 -48.36 -14.73
C VAL A 429 76.03 -49.31 -15.84
N PRO A 430 76.01 -48.89 -17.12
CA PRO A 430 76.72 -49.59 -18.19
C PRO A 430 78.23 -49.33 -18.04
N GLY A 431 78.98 -50.31 -17.54
CA GLY A 431 80.45 -50.27 -17.53
C GLY A 431 81.03 -50.22 -18.95
N PRO A 432 82.16 -49.51 -19.18
CA PRO A 432 82.66 -49.26 -20.52
C PRO A 432 83.22 -50.54 -21.17
N ARG A 433 82.92 -50.73 -22.46
CA ARG A 433 83.59 -51.72 -23.32
C ARG A 433 84.43 -51.04 -24.39
N GLY A 434 85.73 -51.31 -24.35
CA GLY A 434 86.67 -51.07 -25.43
C GLY A 434 88.11 -50.96 -24.91
N PRO A 435 89.11 -51.01 -25.79
CA PRO A 435 89.05 -51.39 -27.21
C PRO A 435 89.72 -52.76 -27.45
N GLU A 436 89.40 -53.42 -28.56
CA GLU A 436 90.33 -54.38 -29.17
C GLU A 436 90.20 -54.38 -30.69
N ASP A 437 91.30 -54.67 -31.38
CA ASP A 437 91.58 -54.36 -32.79
C ASP A 437 92.21 -55.58 -33.47
N ARG A 438 92.06 -55.67 -34.81
CA ARG A 438 92.69 -56.64 -35.74
C ARG A 438 92.13 -58.09 -35.70
N GLY A 439 92.03 -58.79 -36.83
CA GLY A 439 92.11 -58.26 -38.20
C GLY A 439 92.43 -59.28 -39.31
N GLY A 440 91.88 -59.01 -40.50
CA GLY A 440 92.38 -59.51 -41.78
C GLY A 440 91.67 -60.76 -42.35
N PRO A 441 91.96 -61.12 -43.63
CA PRO A 441 92.99 -60.54 -44.49
C PRO A 441 92.48 -59.85 -45.78
N ARG A 442 93.22 -58.80 -46.16
CA ARG A 442 93.77 -58.47 -47.51
C ARG A 442 93.06 -58.89 -48.81
N ALA A 443 93.08 -57.94 -49.75
CA ALA A 443 94.01 -58.05 -50.89
C ALA A 443 95.39 -57.51 -50.46
#